data_AF-A0A151MTL3-F1
#
_entry.id   AF-A0A151MTL3-F1
#
_cell.length_a   1.000
_cell.length_b   1.000
_cell.length_c   1.000
_cell.angle_alpha   90.00
_cell.angle_beta   90.00
_cell.angle_gamma   90.00
#
_symmetry.space_group_name_H-M   'P 1'
#
loop_
_entity.id
_entity.type
_entity.pdbx_description
1 polymer ?
#
loop_
_entity_poly.entity_id
_entity_poly.type
_entity_poly.pdbx_seq_one_letter_code
_entity_poly.pdbx_strand_id
1 'polypeptide(L)'
;MGLTRHPLHLLSIADNILILNLEKTVLHLESLLLMNKVLLVDVSASRKCPQPCEPEHVDSLKGHISDLLAHVKAAERVASQPVSTSQIFSADWNLCTMFGVLLGYPAFYAFNAEKGFENCLSLTPLRVFTVQASCPRISKDLRVRIYSFSVPENLYPAMKEELDLWNALLNLSDPSCHRLSTLNRSEW
;
A
#
# COMPACT_ATOMS: atom_id res chain seq x y z
N MET A 1 0.53 -17.88 25.90
CA MET A 1 1.30 -16.72 25.38
C MET A 1 1.52 -16.95 23.89
N GLY A 2 1.00 -16.08 23.04
CA GLY A 2 1.08 -16.16 21.59
C GLY A 2 0.10 -15.17 20.97
N LEU A 3 0.61 -14.10 20.35
CA LEU A 3 -0.14 -12.91 19.96
C LEU A 3 -0.92 -13.03 18.64
N THR A 4 -0.85 -14.16 17.94
CA THR A 4 -1.60 -14.37 16.69
C THR A 4 -2.23 -15.76 16.63
N ARG A 5 -3.48 -15.83 16.16
CA ARG A 5 -4.19 -17.10 15.89
C ARG A 5 -3.96 -17.62 14.46
N HIS A 6 -3.38 -16.79 13.60
CA HIS A 6 -3.16 -17.08 12.19
C HIS A 6 -1.65 -17.23 11.92
N PRO A 7 -1.24 -18.13 11.01
CA PRO A 7 0.13 -18.23 10.53
C PRO A 7 0.61 -16.87 9.99
N LEU A 8 1.84 -16.50 10.34
CA LEU A 8 2.50 -15.30 9.83
C LEU A 8 3.49 -15.68 8.73
N HIS A 9 3.58 -14.83 7.70
CA HIS A 9 4.58 -14.98 6.67
C HIS A 9 5.50 -13.76 6.63
N LEU A 10 6.81 -13.99 6.64
CA LEU A 10 7.83 -12.96 6.49
C LEU A 10 8.29 -12.94 5.03
N LEU A 11 7.90 -11.90 4.30
CA LEU A 11 8.32 -11.70 2.92
C LEU A 11 9.53 -10.76 2.88
N SER A 12 10.65 -11.25 2.36
CA SER A 12 11.84 -10.43 2.07
C SER A 12 11.77 -9.88 0.64
N ILE A 13 11.87 -8.55 0.49
CA ILE A 13 11.94 -7.85 -0.80
C ILE A 13 13.07 -6.81 -0.72
N ALA A 14 14.12 -6.97 -1.52
CA ALA A 14 15.28 -6.06 -1.53
C ALA A 14 15.75 -5.67 -0.12
N ASP A 15 16.04 -6.68 0.71
CA ASP A 15 16.50 -6.54 2.10
C ASP A 15 15.50 -5.90 3.10
N ASN A 16 14.27 -5.65 2.68
CA ASN A 16 13.18 -5.22 3.55
C ASN A 16 12.29 -6.41 3.90
N ILE A 17 11.76 -6.43 5.13
CA ILE A 17 10.90 -7.51 5.62
C ILE A 17 9.48 -6.98 5.82
N LEU A 18 8.51 -7.61 5.17
CA LEU A 18 7.09 -7.41 5.44
C LEU A 18 6.50 -8.63 6.16
N ILE A 19 5.63 -8.36 7.14
CA ILE A 19 4.83 -9.39 7.79
C ILE A 19 3.47 -9.43 7.10
N LEU A 20 3.15 -10.58 6.50
CA LEU A 20 1.94 -10.79 5.72
C LEU A 20 1.03 -11.82 6.38
N ASN A 21 -0.27 -11.57 6.24
CA ASN A 21 -1.28 -12.62 6.28
C ASN A 21 -1.48 -13.09 4.83
N LEU A 22 -1.09 -14.32 4.52
CA LEU A 22 -1.08 -14.84 3.15
C LEU A 22 -2.49 -14.82 2.53
N GLU A 23 -3.50 -15.34 3.22
CA GLU A 23 -4.89 -15.39 2.76
C GLU A 23 -5.41 -13.99 2.39
N LYS A 24 -5.26 -13.02 3.28
CA LYS A 24 -5.68 -11.62 3.03
C LYS A 24 -4.89 -10.98 1.89
N THR A 25 -3.60 -11.30 1.78
CA THR A 25 -2.74 -10.78 0.71
C THR A 25 -3.17 -11.34 -0.64
N VAL A 26 -3.48 -12.64 -0.72
CA VAL A 26 -4.00 -13.27 -1.95
C VAL A 26 -5.28 -12.58 -2.40
N LEU A 27 -6.28 -12.43 -1.52
CA LEU A 27 -7.54 -11.78 -1.85
C LEU A 27 -7.34 -10.32 -2.31
N HIS A 28 -6.46 -9.59 -1.63
CA HIS A 28 -6.13 -8.21 -1.99
C HIS A 28 -5.50 -8.10 -3.38
N LEU A 29 -4.48 -8.91 -3.67
CA LEU A 29 -3.80 -8.90 -4.97
C LEU A 29 -4.74 -9.36 -6.10
N GLU A 30 -5.59 -10.37 -5.86
CA GLU A 30 -6.63 -10.78 -6.82
C GLU A 30 -7.62 -9.63 -7.10
N SER A 31 -8.09 -8.95 -6.06
CA SER A 31 -8.99 -7.80 -6.23
C SER A 31 -8.34 -6.69 -7.06
N LEU A 32 -7.06 -6.40 -6.84
CA LEU A 32 -6.34 -5.37 -7.61
C LEU A 32 -6.24 -5.73 -9.10
N LEU A 33 -6.03 -7.01 -9.43
CA LEU A 33 -5.98 -7.47 -10.81
C LEU A 33 -7.35 -7.33 -11.52
N LEU A 34 -8.44 -7.58 -10.78
CA LEU A 34 -9.81 -7.46 -11.26
C LEU A 34 -10.30 -6.01 -11.36
N MET A 35 -9.67 -5.06 -10.66
CA MET A 35 -10.07 -3.66 -10.71
C MET A 35 -9.83 -3.06 -12.11
N ASN A 36 -10.87 -2.43 -12.65
CA ASN A 36 -10.82 -1.71 -13.92
C ASN A 36 -9.95 -0.45 -13.85
N LYS A 37 -9.81 0.13 -12.65
CA LYS A 37 -9.05 1.36 -12.42
C LYS A 37 -8.09 1.16 -11.24
N VAL A 38 -6.81 1.25 -11.53
CA VAL A 38 -5.73 1.34 -10.54
C VAL A 38 -5.07 2.69 -10.73
N LEU A 39 -4.96 3.47 -9.65
CA LEU A 39 -4.32 4.77 -9.74
C LEU A 39 -2.83 4.66 -9.49
N LEU A 40 -2.09 4.67 -10.59
CA LEU A 40 -0.64 4.85 -10.59
C LEU A 40 -0.33 6.31 -10.92
N VAL A 41 0.46 6.96 -10.07
CA VAL A 41 0.82 8.37 -10.20
C VAL A 41 2.29 8.46 -10.56
N ASP A 42 2.58 9.09 -11.70
CA ASP A 42 3.94 9.44 -12.13
C ASP A 42 4.42 10.63 -11.29
N VAL A 43 5.42 10.36 -10.45
CA VAL A 43 6.10 11.36 -9.61
C VAL A 43 7.55 11.58 -10.05
N SER A 44 7.91 11.18 -11.27
CA SER A 44 9.28 11.31 -11.79
C SER A 44 9.80 12.74 -11.68
N ALA A 45 11.08 12.90 -11.33
CA ALA A 45 11.72 14.22 -11.17
C ALA A 45 11.62 15.13 -12.40
N SER A 46 11.49 14.55 -13.61
CA SER A 46 11.32 15.30 -14.85
C SER A 46 9.94 15.94 -15.01
N ARG A 47 8.95 15.57 -14.18
CA ARG A 47 7.60 16.14 -14.20
C ARG A 47 7.56 17.46 -13.44
N LYS A 48 6.80 18.43 -13.96
CA LYS A 48 6.51 19.69 -13.25
C LYS A 48 5.52 19.51 -12.10
N CYS A 49 4.64 18.52 -12.19
CA CYS A 49 3.66 18.17 -11.16
C CYS A 49 3.30 16.68 -11.26
N PRO A 50 2.78 16.06 -10.18
CA PRO A 50 2.32 14.67 -10.21
C PRO A 50 1.14 14.48 -11.15
N GLN A 51 1.17 13.42 -11.94
CA GLN A 51 0.15 13.11 -12.95
C GLN A 51 -0.18 11.62 -12.95
N PRO A 52 -1.39 11.20 -13.38
CA PRO A 52 -1.67 9.79 -13.62
C PRO A 52 -0.69 9.21 -14.66
N CYS A 53 -0.26 7.97 -14.44
CA CYS A 53 0.55 7.24 -15.41
C CYS A 53 -0.28 6.86 -16.65
N GLU A 54 0.42 6.64 -17.76
CA GLU A 54 -0.15 6.06 -18.97
C GLU A 54 -0.61 4.62 -18.72
N PRO A 55 -1.63 4.12 -19.45
CA PRO A 55 -2.17 2.77 -19.27
C PRO A 55 -1.12 1.66 -19.34
N GLU A 56 -0.12 1.79 -20.21
CA GLU A 56 0.97 0.81 -20.37
C GLU A 56 1.76 0.57 -19.07
N HIS A 57 1.96 1.62 -18.25
CA HIS A 57 2.62 1.48 -16.96
C HIS A 57 1.73 0.80 -15.92
N VAL A 58 0.42 1.00 -16.02
CA VAL A 58 -0.57 0.30 -15.19
C VAL A 58 -0.61 -1.19 -15.55
N ASP A 59 -0.53 -1.52 -16.83
CA ASP A 59 -0.47 -2.91 -17.29
C ASP A 59 0.83 -3.60 -16.84
N SER A 60 1.97 -2.92 -16.93
CA SER A 60 3.24 -3.41 -16.37
C SER A 60 3.13 -3.67 -14.87
N LEU A 61 2.51 -2.74 -14.10
CA LEU A 61 2.23 -2.97 -12.68
C LEU A 61 1.35 -4.19 -12.45
N LYS A 62 0.30 -4.41 -13.26
CA LYS A 62 -0.54 -5.62 -13.16
C LYS A 62 0.26 -6.90 -13.44
N GLY A 63 1.24 -6.85 -14.33
CA GLY A 63 2.23 -7.93 -14.51
C GLY A 63 2.97 -8.23 -13.21
N HIS A 64 3.58 -7.22 -12.58
CA HIS A 64 4.31 -7.40 -11.32
C HIS A 64 3.42 -7.87 -10.17
N ILE A 65 2.16 -7.40 -10.10
CA ILE A 65 1.16 -7.88 -9.13
C ILE A 65 0.85 -9.36 -9.36
N SER A 66 0.78 -9.79 -10.61
CA SER A 66 0.53 -11.20 -10.97
C SER A 66 1.68 -12.11 -10.53
N ASP A 67 2.93 -11.66 -10.72
CA ASP A 67 4.12 -12.40 -10.28
C ASP A 67 4.16 -12.52 -8.75
N LEU A 68 3.90 -11.40 -8.06
CA LEU A 68 3.79 -11.37 -6.61
C LEU A 68 2.66 -12.29 -6.10
N LEU A 69 1.50 -12.29 -6.76
CA LEU A 69 0.38 -13.16 -6.41
C LEU A 69 0.74 -14.64 -6.58
N ALA A 70 1.40 -15.00 -7.67
CA ALA A 70 1.85 -16.37 -7.90
C ALA A 70 2.79 -16.85 -6.79
N HIS A 71 3.72 -15.98 -6.39
CA HIS A 71 4.65 -16.23 -5.28
C HIS A 71 3.94 -16.41 -3.94
N VAL A 72 3.04 -15.48 -3.57
CA VAL A 72 2.27 -15.56 -2.32
C VAL A 72 1.40 -16.82 -2.29
N LYS A 73 0.75 -17.18 -3.39
CA LYS A 73 -0.01 -18.45 -3.49
C LYS A 73 0.87 -19.68 -3.35
N ALA A 74 2.09 -19.65 -3.89
CA ALA A 74 3.03 -20.76 -3.71
C ALA A 74 3.44 -20.89 -2.23
N ALA A 75 3.71 -19.77 -1.57
CA ALA A 75 4.04 -19.73 -0.14
C ALA A 75 2.87 -20.25 0.72
N GLU A 76 1.63 -19.85 0.42
CA GLU A 76 0.43 -20.28 1.14
C GLU A 76 0.23 -21.80 1.12
N ARG A 77 0.45 -22.45 -0.03
CA ARG A 77 0.30 -23.90 -0.17
C ARG A 77 1.32 -24.71 0.63
N VAL A 78 2.49 -24.13 0.92
CA VAL A 78 3.61 -24.81 1.59
C VAL A 78 3.74 -24.41 3.06
N ALA A 79 3.02 -23.37 3.49
CA ALA A 79 3.02 -22.86 4.85
C ALA A 79 2.37 -23.88 5.82
N SER A 80 3.21 -24.73 6.41
CA SER A 80 2.83 -25.71 7.43
C SER A 80 3.18 -25.27 8.86
N GLN A 81 3.97 -24.20 8.99
CA GLN A 81 4.50 -23.69 10.26
C GLN A 81 3.76 -22.42 10.72
N PRO A 82 3.72 -22.12 12.02
CA PRO A 82 3.13 -20.88 12.54
C PRO A 82 3.78 -19.61 11.99
N VAL A 83 5.07 -19.70 11.62
CA VAL A 83 5.81 -18.63 10.95
C VAL A 83 6.53 -19.25 9.74
N SER A 84 6.40 -18.61 8.59
CA SER A 84 7.07 -19.00 7.35
C SER A 84 7.79 -17.80 6.73
N THR A 85 8.75 -18.06 5.85
CA THR A 85 9.57 -17.02 5.21
C THR A 85 9.67 -17.28 3.72
N SER A 86 9.71 -16.23 2.91
CA SER A 86 10.10 -16.33 1.50
C SER A 86 10.76 -15.04 1.03
N GLN A 87 11.37 -15.08 -0.15
CA GLN A 87 12.02 -13.94 -0.76
C GLN A 87 11.59 -13.81 -2.21
N ILE A 88 11.31 -12.58 -2.63
CA ILE A 88 11.04 -12.22 -4.02
C ILE A 88 11.59 -10.83 -4.29
N PHE A 89 12.25 -10.67 -5.43
CA PHE A 89 12.69 -9.36 -5.90
C PHE A 89 12.97 -9.43 -7.40
N SER A 90 12.65 -8.35 -8.10
CA SER A 90 13.04 -8.13 -9.48
C SER A 90 13.56 -6.70 -9.65
N ALA A 91 14.60 -6.54 -10.48
CA ALA A 91 15.29 -5.26 -10.65
C ALA A 91 14.43 -4.19 -11.35
N ASP A 92 13.44 -4.61 -12.13
CA ASP A 92 12.46 -3.76 -12.80
C ASP A 92 11.35 -3.23 -11.87
N TRP A 93 11.28 -3.71 -10.62
CA TRP A 93 10.28 -3.26 -9.67
C TRP A 93 10.61 -1.88 -9.12
N ASN A 94 9.67 -0.94 -9.27
CA ASN A 94 9.64 0.22 -8.39
C ASN A 94 9.21 -0.24 -6.99
N LEU A 95 10.17 -0.31 -6.05
CA LEU A 95 9.90 -0.78 -4.69
C LEU A 95 8.82 0.04 -3.98
N CYS A 96 8.79 1.36 -4.14
CA CYS A 96 7.77 2.21 -3.54
C CYS A 96 6.35 1.84 -4.03
N THR A 97 6.21 1.56 -5.33
CA THR A 97 4.96 1.04 -5.89
C THR A 97 4.58 -0.30 -5.25
N MET A 98 5.52 -1.24 -5.16
CA MET A 98 5.25 -2.58 -4.62
C MET A 98 4.90 -2.56 -3.12
N PHE A 99 5.55 -1.69 -2.34
CA PHE A 99 5.14 -1.45 -0.95
C PHE A 99 3.76 -0.85 -0.86
N GLY A 100 3.43 0.13 -1.71
CA GLY A 100 2.09 0.71 -1.77
C GLY A 100 1.02 -0.36 -2.05
N VAL A 101 1.29 -1.27 -2.99
CA VAL A 101 0.44 -2.43 -3.30
C VAL A 101 0.27 -3.30 -2.06
N LEU A 102 1.36 -3.75 -1.43
CA LEU A 102 1.32 -4.67 -0.29
C LEU A 102 0.68 -4.06 0.96
N LEU A 103 0.85 -2.75 1.17
CA LEU A 103 0.23 -2.00 2.27
C LEU A 103 -1.24 -1.65 1.97
N GLY A 104 -1.72 -1.95 0.77
CA GLY A 104 -3.10 -1.70 0.36
C GLY A 104 -3.42 -0.22 0.25
N TYR A 105 -2.47 0.61 -0.20
CA TYR A 105 -2.72 2.04 -0.41
C TYR A 105 -3.70 2.28 -1.58
N PRO A 106 -4.51 3.34 -1.51
CA PRO A 106 -5.52 3.64 -2.53
C PRO A 106 -4.91 4.20 -3.82
N ALA A 107 -3.63 4.59 -3.80
CA ALA A 107 -2.86 4.98 -4.97
C ALA A 107 -1.38 4.61 -4.80
N PHE A 108 -0.72 4.43 -5.93
CA PHE A 108 0.67 3.98 -6.00
C PHE A 108 1.50 5.01 -6.75
N TYR A 109 2.77 5.19 -6.36
CA TYR A 109 3.66 6.18 -6.95
C TYR A 109 4.73 5.50 -7.77
N ALA A 110 4.84 5.86 -9.04
CA ALA A 110 5.87 5.41 -9.94
C ALA A 110 6.90 6.52 -10.22
N PHE A 111 8.17 6.12 -10.23
CA PHE A 111 9.30 6.91 -10.70
C PHE A 111 10.40 5.95 -11.17
N ASN A 112 11.35 6.43 -11.96
CA ASN A 112 12.49 5.61 -12.35
C ASN A 112 13.56 5.63 -11.22
N ALA A 113 13.62 4.54 -10.46
CA ALA A 113 14.56 4.39 -9.35
C ALA A 113 16.03 4.27 -9.82
N GLU A 114 16.30 3.83 -11.05
CA GLU A 114 17.65 3.80 -11.63
C GLU A 114 18.22 5.20 -11.85
N LYS A 115 17.34 6.18 -12.10
CA LYS A 115 17.70 7.60 -12.24
C LYS A 115 17.80 8.33 -10.90
N GLY A 116 17.59 7.64 -9.78
CA GLY A 116 17.64 8.17 -8.43
C GLY A 116 16.28 8.20 -7.71
N PHE A 117 16.29 8.68 -6.47
CA PHE A 117 15.10 8.79 -5.61
C PHE A 117 14.46 10.19 -5.64
N GLU A 118 14.97 11.09 -6.47
CA GLU A 118 14.38 12.40 -6.67
C GLU A 118 13.00 12.28 -7.32
N ASN A 119 12.06 13.11 -6.87
CA ASN A 119 10.68 13.11 -7.35
C ASN A 119 10.11 14.53 -7.35
N CYS A 120 9.03 14.72 -8.11
CA CYS A 120 8.38 16.02 -8.27
C CYS A 120 7.47 16.41 -7.09
N LEU A 121 7.46 15.66 -5.98
CA LEU A 121 6.61 15.96 -4.82
C LEU A 121 7.18 17.09 -3.95
N SER A 122 8.45 17.48 -4.16
CA SER A 122 9.04 18.63 -3.49
C SER A 122 8.24 19.90 -3.80
N LEU A 123 7.85 20.65 -2.75
CA LEU A 123 7.01 21.85 -2.85
C LEU A 123 5.64 21.63 -3.51
N THR A 124 5.20 20.38 -3.67
CA THR A 124 3.86 20.05 -4.14
C THR A 124 2.92 19.98 -2.93
N PRO A 125 1.74 20.65 -2.95
CA PRO A 125 0.73 20.48 -1.90
C PRO A 125 0.27 19.03 -1.81
N LEU A 126 0.31 18.45 -0.61
CA LEU A 126 -0.08 17.08 -0.34
C LEU A 126 -1.21 17.02 0.67
N ARG A 127 -2.24 16.22 0.37
CA ARG A 127 -3.25 15.83 1.35
C ARG A 127 -2.75 14.63 2.12
N VAL A 128 -2.73 14.71 3.45
CA VAL A 128 -2.25 13.62 4.30
C VAL A 128 -3.42 12.93 4.98
N PHE A 129 -3.42 11.62 4.86
CA PHE A 129 -4.37 10.73 5.50
C PHE A 129 -3.62 9.90 6.54
N THR A 130 -4.18 9.86 7.75
CA THR A 130 -3.59 9.15 8.87
C THR A 130 -4.53 8.06 9.33
N VAL A 131 -4.05 6.81 9.31
CA VAL A 131 -4.76 5.68 9.89
C VAL A 131 -4.34 5.52 11.34
N GLN A 132 -5.33 5.57 12.22
CA GLN A 132 -5.13 5.38 13.65
C GLN A 132 -5.85 4.12 14.10
N ALA A 133 -5.24 3.41 15.05
CA ALA A 133 -5.88 2.34 15.80
C ALA A 133 -6.23 2.82 17.21
N SER A 134 -7.43 2.50 17.67
CA SER A 134 -7.83 2.52 19.07
C SER A 134 -7.49 1.18 19.69
N CYS A 135 -6.95 1.18 20.90
CA CYS A 135 -6.65 -0.05 21.64
C CYS A 135 -7.34 -0.03 23.01
N PRO A 136 -8.68 -0.17 23.08
CA PRO A 136 -9.44 -0.06 24.33
C PRO A 136 -9.02 -1.08 25.40
N ARG A 137 -8.47 -2.23 24.96
CA ARG A 137 -7.95 -3.27 25.85
C ARG A 137 -6.69 -2.85 26.62
N ILE A 138 -5.93 -1.90 26.09
CA ILE A 138 -4.74 -1.34 26.76
C ILE A 138 -5.14 -0.08 27.53
N SER A 139 -5.84 0.86 26.87
CA SER A 139 -6.43 2.03 27.50
C SER A 139 -7.55 2.56 26.62
N LYS A 140 -8.64 3.03 27.24
CA LYS A 140 -9.82 3.57 26.53
C LYS A 140 -9.48 4.75 25.62
N ASP A 141 -8.42 5.50 25.95
CA ASP A 141 -8.01 6.71 25.23
C ASP A 141 -6.77 6.49 24.33
N LEU A 142 -6.20 5.27 24.32
CA LEU A 142 -5.01 5.00 23.52
C LEU A 142 -5.35 4.98 22.04
N ARG A 143 -4.87 6.01 21.33
CA ARG A 143 -4.86 6.08 19.87
C ARG A 143 -3.42 5.98 19.37
N VAL A 144 -3.15 4.97 18.56
CA VAL A 144 -1.84 4.73 17.94
C VAL A 144 -1.94 5.04 16.46
N ARG A 145 -1.08 5.93 15.94
CA ARG A 145 -0.94 6.10 14.49
C ARG A 145 -0.26 4.85 13.94
N ILE A 146 -0.94 4.13 13.05
CA ILE A 146 -0.40 2.91 12.43
C ILE A 146 0.43 3.29 11.21
N TYR A 147 -0.15 4.09 10.32
CA TYR A 147 0.56 4.65 9.17
C TYR A 147 -0.10 5.94 8.70
N SER A 148 0.61 6.66 7.84
CA SER A 148 0.10 7.79 7.09
C SER A 148 0.48 7.65 5.64
N PHE A 149 -0.41 8.05 4.74
CA PHE A 149 -0.11 8.18 3.33
C PHE A 149 -0.55 9.57 2.86
N SER A 150 0.11 10.07 1.83
CA SER A 150 -0.23 11.33 1.20
C SER A 150 -0.74 11.10 -0.22
N VAL A 151 -1.47 12.06 -0.75
CA VAL A 151 -1.79 12.16 -2.18
C VAL A 151 -1.56 13.59 -2.66
N PRO A 152 -1.13 13.81 -3.91
CA PRO A 152 -1.04 15.15 -4.48
C PRO A 152 -2.41 15.83 -4.47
N GLU A 153 -2.49 17.05 -3.95
CA GLU A 153 -3.76 17.78 -3.80
C GLU A 153 -4.46 17.99 -5.15
N ASN A 154 -3.69 18.19 -6.23
CA ASN A 154 -4.21 18.33 -7.58
C ASN A 154 -4.90 17.05 -8.12
N LEU A 155 -4.56 15.88 -7.57
CA LEU A 155 -5.15 14.61 -7.97
C LEU A 155 -6.30 14.18 -7.06
N TYR A 156 -6.41 14.76 -5.85
CA TYR A 156 -7.44 14.39 -4.87
C TYR A 156 -8.87 14.31 -5.44
N PRO A 157 -9.36 15.26 -6.28
CA PRO A 157 -10.71 15.16 -6.84
C PRO A 157 -10.95 13.87 -7.65
N ALA A 158 -9.93 13.41 -8.39
CA ALA A 158 -9.99 12.20 -9.21
C ALA A 158 -9.85 10.90 -8.40
N MET A 159 -9.46 11.02 -7.13
CA MET A 159 -9.21 9.92 -6.18
C MET A 159 -10.28 9.79 -5.11
N LYS A 160 -11.19 10.75 -5.05
CA LYS A 160 -12.06 10.92 -3.90
C LYS A 160 -12.91 9.67 -3.66
N GLU A 161 -13.45 9.08 -4.71
CA GLU A 161 -14.28 7.88 -4.62
C GLU A 161 -13.48 6.67 -4.11
N GLU A 162 -12.28 6.45 -4.66
CA GLU A 162 -11.39 5.36 -4.24
C GLU A 162 -10.93 5.53 -2.78
N LEU A 163 -10.66 6.77 -2.36
CA LEU A 163 -10.31 7.11 -0.98
C LEU A 163 -11.48 6.89 -0.01
N ASP A 164 -12.70 7.24 -0.43
CA ASP A 164 -13.91 7.02 0.37
C ASP A 164 -14.19 5.52 0.54
N LEU A 165 -14.05 4.73 -0.54
CA LEU A 165 -14.17 3.27 -0.51
C LEU A 165 -13.09 2.63 0.38
N TRP A 166 -11.84 3.05 0.20
CA TRP A 166 -10.73 2.57 1.02
C TRP A 166 -10.93 2.87 2.51
N ASN A 167 -11.42 4.07 2.84
CA ASN A 167 -11.80 4.42 4.21
C ASN A 167 -12.93 3.52 4.74
N ALA A 168 -13.96 3.24 3.93
CA ALA A 168 -15.05 2.35 4.33
C ALA A 168 -14.53 0.92 4.65
N LEU A 169 -13.63 0.38 3.82
CA LEU A 169 -13.03 -0.94 4.03
C LEU A 169 -12.16 -1.01 5.30
N LEU A 170 -11.42 0.05 5.62
CA LEU A 170 -10.67 0.14 6.88
C LEU A 170 -11.58 0.11 8.10
N ASN A 171 -12.75 0.75 8.02
CA ASN A 171 -13.71 0.76 9.13
C ASN A 171 -14.48 -0.57 9.26
N LEU A 172 -14.64 -1.33 8.16
CA LEU A 172 -15.30 -2.65 8.16
C LEU A 172 -14.40 -3.76 8.70
N SER A 173 -13.08 -3.64 8.54
CA SER A 173 -12.12 -4.69 8.92
C SER A 173 -11.88 -4.81 10.43
N ASP A 174 -12.14 -3.75 11.21
CA ASP A 174 -12.38 -3.80 12.66
C ASP A 174 -12.98 -2.46 13.15
N PRO A 175 -14.31 -2.36 13.34
CA PRO A 175 -14.99 -1.10 13.69
C PRO A 175 -14.63 -0.56 15.09
N SER A 176 -13.97 -1.37 15.92
CA SER A 176 -13.50 -0.97 17.25
C SER A 176 -12.04 -0.50 17.26
N CYS A 177 -11.30 -0.78 16.18
CA CYS A 177 -9.87 -0.55 16.09
C CYS A 177 -9.54 0.60 15.16
N HIS A 178 -10.05 0.69 13.94
CA HIS A 178 -9.51 1.64 12.96
C HIS A 178 -10.36 2.90 12.78
N ARG A 179 -9.71 4.08 12.70
CA ARG A 179 -10.33 5.34 12.25
C ARG A 179 -9.35 6.09 11.34
N LEU A 180 -9.81 6.47 10.16
CA LEU A 180 -9.09 7.40 9.29
C LEU A 180 -9.32 8.84 9.76
N SER A 181 -8.24 9.61 9.84
CA SER A 181 -8.30 11.06 10.03
C SER A 181 -7.57 11.73 8.87
N THR A 182 -8.24 12.70 8.25
CA THR A 182 -7.65 13.58 7.25
C THR A 182 -7.03 14.78 7.95
N LEU A 183 -5.75 15.01 7.70
CA LEU A 183 -5.07 16.26 8.03
C LEU A 183 -4.77 16.95 6.70
N ASN A 184 -5.52 18.00 6.40
CA ASN A 184 -5.12 18.91 5.33
C ASN A 184 -3.84 19.61 5.80
N ARG A 185 -2.70 19.31 5.18
CA ARG A 185 -1.49 20.12 5.32
C ARG A 185 -1.63 21.38 4.48
N SER A 186 -2.52 22.28 4.90
CA SER A 186 -2.32 23.70 4.67
C SER A 186 -1.49 24.21 5.85
N GLU A 187 -0.35 24.86 5.59
CA GLU A 187 0.61 25.41 6.56
C GLU A 187 1.81 24.49 6.89
N TRP A 188 2.79 24.51 5.98
CA TRP A 188 4.19 24.75 6.30
C TRP A 188 4.71 25.84 5.35
#